data_AF-A0A7S4KJS7-F1
#
_entry.id   AF-A0A7S4KJS7-F1
#
_cell.length_a   1.000
_cell.length_b   1.000
_cell.length_c   1.000
_cell.angle_alpha   90.00
_cell.angle_beta   90.00
_cell.angle_gamma   90.00
#
_symmetry.space_group_name_H-M   'P 1'
#
loop_
_entity.id
_entity.type
_entity.pdbx_description
1 polymer ?
#
loop_
_entity_poly.entity_id
_entity_poly.type
_entity_poly.pdbx_seq_one_letter_code
_entity_poly.pdbx_strand_id
1 'polypeptide(L)'
;MSTLQIMMVMLAFSFISTSQGMSYPEALQRAQNGEATLEVLKVFREAYEDSKKSFNEALKIERKTNLAALLLDVANRQADPAVFMKMYREAEALSLEVIAVAPADDAANSNLKAARNSMQLRFPQGYDMDDDVQASSSEEDDGIEGYDDDDDDDDDDD
;
A
#
# COMPACT_ATOMS: atom_id res chain seq x y z
N MET A 1 -5.96 -23.46 -56.26
CA MET A 1 -6.54 -23.98 -55.00
C MET A 1 -5.91 -23.22 -53.85
N SER A 2 -6.75 -22.81 -52.89
CA SER A 2 -6.60 -21.62 -52.05
C SER A 2 -5.55 -21.75 -50.93
N THR A 3 -4.87 -20.63 -50.72
CA THR A 3 -3.94 -20.26 -49.66
C THR A 3 -4.62 -20.32 -48.29
N LEU A 4 -4.10 -21.13 -47.36
CA LEU A 4 -4.56 -21.15 -45.96
C LEU A 4 -3.75 -20.11 -45.17
N GLN A 5 -4.34 -18.92 -45.03
CA GLN A 5 -3.96 -17.89 -44.07
C GLN A 5 -4.14 -18.44 -42.65
N ILE A 6 -3.04 -18.62 -41.93
CA ILE A 6 -3.07 -18.84 -40.49
C ILE A 6 -3.41 -17.49 -39.83
N MET A 7 -4.57 -17.48 -39.18
CA MET A 7 -5.15 -16.34 -38.50
C MET A 7 -4.21 -15.83 -37.41
N MET A 8 -3.72 -14.60 -37.58
CA MET A 8 -3.24 -13.76 -36.49
C MET A 8 -4.40 -13.52 -35.52
N VAL A 9 -4.35 -14.12 -34.34
CA VAL A 9 -5.17 -13.72 -33.20
C VAL A 9 -4.59 -12.41 -32.68
N MET A 10 -5.09 -11.29 -33.23
CA MET A 10 -4.92 -9.98 -32.62
C MET A 10 -5.74 -9.96 -31.33
N LEU A 11 -5.08 -10.19 -30.20
CA LEU A 11 -5.61 -9.78 -28.90
C LEU A 11 -5.71 -8.25 -28.90
N ALA A 12 -6.90 -7.74 -29.21
CA ALA A 12 -7.25 -6.35 -29.04
C ALA A 12 -7.33 -6.07 -27.53
N PHE A 13 -6.21 -5.68 -26.93
CA PHE A 13 -6.22 -5.00 -25.64
C PHE A 13 -6.93 -3.66 -25.84
N SER A 14 -8.16 -3.57 -25.36
CA SER A 14 -8.90 -2.32 -25.29
C SER A 14 -8.11 -1.31 -24.47
N PHE A 15 -7.59 -0.29 -25.13
CA PHE A 15 -7.05 0.90 -24.51
C PHE A 15 -8.19 1.60 -23.75
N ILE A 16 -8.24 1.40 -22.44
CA ILE A 16 -8.98 2.31 -21.56
C ILE A 16 -8.22 3.63 -21.63
N SER A 17 -8.85 4.63 -22.24
CA SER A 17 -8.32 5.98 -22.35
C SER A 17 -8.25 6.60 -20.96
N THR A 18 -7.04 6.74 -20.43
CA THR A 18 -6.76 7.69 -19.35
C THR A 18 -6.62 9.09 -19.96
N SER A 19 -7.29 10.06 -19.34
CA SER A 19 -7.21 11.49 -19.66
C SER A 19 -5.76 11.95 -19.88
N GLN A 20 -5.45 12.55 -21.04
CA GLN A 20 -4.17 13.20 -21.41
C GLN A 20 -3.02 12.99 -20.39
N GLY A 21 -2.38 11.83 -20.44
CA GLY A 21 -1.35 11.46 -19.47
C GLY A 21 -0.53 10.25 -19.94
N MET A 22 0.72 10.18 -19.48
CA MET A 22 1.70 9.15 -19.79
C MET A 22 1.12 7.73 -19.69
N SER A 23 1.35 6.91 -20.71
CA SER A 23 0.87 5.52 -20.72
C SER A 23 1.68 4.63 -19.77
N TYR A 24 1.12 3.50 -19.32
CA TYR A 24 1.89 2.58 -18.46
C TYR A 24 3.19 2.05 -19.10
N PRO A 25 3.22 1.63 -20.38
CA PRO A 25 4.48 1.23 -21.01
C PRO A 25 5.53 2.35 -21.06
N GLU A 26 5.09 3.59 -21.30
CA GLU A 26 5.97 4.76 -21.27
C GLU A 26 6.51 5.01 -19.85
N ALA A 27 5.64 4.96 -18.85
CA ALA A 27 6.02 5.09 -17.44
C ALA A 27 7.00 3.99 -17.02
N LEU A 28 6.79 2.75 -17.45
CA LEU A 28 7.68 1.63 -17.18
C LEU A 28 9.05 1.86 -17.81
N GLN A 29 9.11 2.32 -19.05
CA GLN A 29 10.36 2.65 -19.73
C GLN A 29 11.11 3.78 -19.00
N ARG A 30 10.41 4.82 -18.56
CA ARG A 30 10.99 5.91 -17.77
C ARG A 30 11.54 5.42 -16.44
N ALA A 31 10.79 4.61 -15.70
CA ALA A 31 11.25 4.00 -14.46
C ALA A 31 12.54 3.16 -14.68
N GLN A 32 12.58 2.36 -15.74
CA GLN A 32 13.76 1.56 -16.11
C GLN A 32 14.99 2.41 -16.48
N ASN A 33 14.77 3.63 -16.99
CA ASN A 33 15.83 4.60 -17.24
C ASN A 33 16.25 5.38 -15.99
N GLY A 34 15.72 5.03 -14.81
CA GLY A 34 15.98 5.73 -13.56
C GLY A 34 15.16 7.02 -13.38
N GLU A 35 14.15 7.27 -14.18
CA GLU A 35 13.25 8.42 -14.04
C GLU A 35 12.09 8.10 -13.08
N ALA A 36 12.40 7.74 -11.84
CA ALA A 36 11.40 7.57 -10.79
C ALA A 36 10.91 8.92 -10.26
N THR A 37 9.83 9.45 -10.86
CA THR A 37 9.16 10.70 -10.46
C THR A 37 7.77 10.43 -9.88
N LEU A 38 7.16 11.42 -9.23
CA LEU A 38 5.79 11.32 -8.73
C LEU A 38 4.75 11.13 -9.86
N GLU A 39 5.03 11.67 -11.05
CA GLU A 39 4.17 11.49 -12.22
C GLU A 39 4.20 10.03 -12.70
N VAL A 40 5.39 9.43 -12.81
CA VAL A 40 5.55 8.00 -13.14
C VAL A 40 4.89 7.12 -12.07
N LEU A 41 5.04 7.48 -10.78
CA LEU A 41 4.38 6.77 -9.68
C LEU A 41 2.86 6.81 -9.78
N LYS A 42 2.27 7.94 -10.19
CA LYS A 42 0.83 8.05 -10.39
C LYS A 42 0.34 7.06 -11.44
N VAL A 43 1.04 6.93 -12.57
CA VAL A 43 0.69 5.97 -13.63
C VAL A 43 0.77 4.52 -13.14
N PHE A 44 1.76 4.17 -12.32
CA PHE A 44 1.87 2.83 -11.74
C PHE A 44 0.72 2.53 -10.77
N ARG A 45 0.30 3.51 -9.95
CA ARG A 45 -0.86 3.37 -9.07
C ARG A 45 -2.14 3.15 -9.86
N GLU A 46 -2.38 3.96 -10.89
CA GLU A 46 -3.54 3.81 -11.77
C GLU A 46 -3.56 2.44 -12.46
N ALA A 47 -2.42 2.01 -13.02
CA ALA A 47 -2.30 0.72 -13.67
C ALA A 47 -2.50 -0.47 -12.70
N TYR A 48 -2.08 -0.32 -11.44
CA TYR A 48 -2.36 -1.33 -10.41
C TYR A 48 -3.86 -1.38 -10.08
N GLU A 49 -4.50 -0.23 -9.84
CA GLU A 49 -5.95 -0.17 -9.60
C GLU A 49 -6.77 -0.74 -10.76
N ASP A 50 -6.37 -0.47 -12.01
CA ASP A 50 -7.02 -1.06 -13.17
C ASP A 50 -6.77 -2.58 -13.27
N SER A 51 -5.59 -3.05 -12.89
CA SER A 51 -5.30 -4.50 -12.89
C SER A 51 -6.15 -5.27 -11.88
N LYS A 52 -6.59 -4.66 -10.77
CA LYS A 52 -7.51 -5.29 -9.81
C LYS A 52 -8.84 -5.70 -10.45
N LYS A 53 -9.27 -5.01 -11.52
CA LYS A 53 -10.49 -5.32 -12.27
C LYS A 53 -10.30 -6.49 -13.24
N SER A 54 -9.06 -6.92 -13.49
CA SER A 54 -8.73 -8.01 -14.40
C SER A 54 -8.88 -9.38 -13.71
N PHE A 55 -9.24 -10.41 -14.49
CA PHE A 55 -9.20 -11.81 -14.04
C PHE A 55 -7.79 -12.41 -14.15
N ASN A 56 -6.84 -11.70 -14.76
CA ASN A 56 -5.47 -12.18 -14.92
C ASN A 56 -4.66 -11.91 -13.64
N GLU A 57 -4.46 -12.94 -12.83
CA GLU A 57 -3.71 -12.84 -11.57
C GLU A 57 -2.23 -12.52 -11.79
N ALA A 58 -1.62 -13.03 -12.86
CA ALA A 58 -0.22 -12.72 -13.19
C ALA A 58 -0.04 -11.22 -13.47
N LEU A 59 -1.01 -10.58 -14.13
CA LEU A 59 -0.99 -9.14 -14.36
C LEU A 59 -1.06 -8.35 -13.05
N LYS A 60 -1.89 -8.78 -12.09
CA LYS A 60 -1.99 -8.11 -10.78
C LYS A 60 -0.69 -8.22 -10.00
N ILE A 61 -0.09 -9.42 -9.99
CA ILE A 61 1.20 -9.67 -9.36
C ILE A 61 2.27 -8.78 -10.00
N GLU A 62 2.39 -8.79 -11.33
CA GLU A 62 3.34 -7.96 -12.07
C GLU A 62 3.19 -6.47 -11.72
N ARG A 63 1.95 -5.95 -11.76
CA ARG A 63 1.67 -4.53 -11.47
C ARG A 63 1.97 -4.18 -10.01
N LYS A 64 1.69 -5.08 -9.08
CA LYS A 64 1.99 -4.93 -7.65
C LYS A 64 3.50 -4.91 -7.38
N THR A 65 4.24 -5.86 -7.94
CA THR A 65 5.70 -5.94 -7.84
C THR A 65 6.36 -4.70 -8.44
N ASN A 66 5.90 -4.24 -9.61
CA ASN A 66 6.40 -3.04 -10.27
C ASN A 66 6.11 -1.76 -9.47
N LEU A 67 4.92 -1.64 -8.88
CA LEU A 67 4.58 -0.50 -8.01
C LEU A 67 5.45 -0.48 -6.74
N ALA A 68 5.68 -1.63 -6.11
CA ALA A 68 6.56 -1.73 -4.95
C ALA A 68 7.99 -1.28 -5.26
N ALA A 69 8.55 -1.72 -6.40
CA ALA A 69 9.88 -1.29 -6.85
C ALA A 69 9.95 0.23 -7.06
N LEU A 70 8.96 0.82 -7.75
CA LEU A 70 8.95 2.25 -8.01
C LEU A 70 8.77 3.09 -6.73
N LEU A 71 7.97 2.61 -5.78
CA LEU A 71 7.83 3.25 -4.48
C LEU A 71 9.17 3.35 -3.75
N LEU A 72 10.01 2.30 -3.80
CA LEU A 72 11.36 2.32 -3.24
C LEU A 72 12.22 3.40 -3.89
N ASP A 73 12.22 3.46 -5.22
CA ASP A 73 13.02 4.43 -5.96
C ASP A 73 12.60 5.88 -5.70
N VAL A 74 11.29 6.13 -5.63
CA VAL A 74 10.76 7.46 -5.31
C VAL A 74 11.05 7.81 -3.85
N ALA A 75 10.83 6.90 -2.91
CA ALA A 75 11.08 7.11 -1.48
C ALA A 75 12.55 7.49 -1.21
N ASN A 76 13.48 6.85 -1.90
CA ASN A 76 14.91 7.13 -1.78
C ASN A 76 15.27 8.59 -2.14
N ARG A 77 14.45 9.26 -2.96
CA ARG A 77 14.64 10.64 -3.41
C ARG A 77 13.88 11.67 -2.57
N GLN A 78 12.97 11.24 -1.70
CA GLN A 78 12.23 12.15 -0.83
C GLN A 78 13.10 12.58 0.35
N ALA A 79 13.01 13.87 0.69
CA ALA A 79 13.68 14.45 1.86
C ALA A 79 12.81 14.37 3.12
N ASP A 80 11.49 14.41 2.98
CA ASP A 80 10.54 14.36 4.09
C ASP A 80 10.42 12.93 4.66
N PRO A 81 10.78 12.73 5.94
CA PRO A 81 10.68 11.42 6.59
C PRO A 81 9.30 10.81 6.62
N ALA A 82 8.25 11.60 6.83
CA ALA A 82 6.88 11.09 6.84
C ALA A 82 6.50 10.53 5.45
N VAL A 83 6.94 11.22 4.39
CA VAL A 83 6.65 10.83 3.01
C VAL A 83 7.41 9.57 2.62
N PHE A 84 8.73 9.50 2.83
CA PHE A 84 9.48 8.30 2.45
C PHE A 84 9.10 7.09 3.30
N MET A 85 8.78 7.27 4.59
CA MET A 85 8.36 6.16 5.45
C MET A 85 7.04 5.57 4.99
N LYS A 86 6.08 6.42 4.62
CA LYS A 86 4.81 5.95 4.05
C LYS A 86 5.04 5.12 2.78
N MET A 87 5.92 5.57 1.90
CA MET A 87 6.24 4.85 0.66
C MET A 87 6.96 3.51 0.93
N TYR A 88 7.91 3.45 1.88
CA TYR A 88 8.57 2.21 2.24
C TYR A 88 7.61 1.19 2.87
N ARG A 89 6.73 1.62 3.78
CA ARG A 89 5.69 0.76 4.37
C ARG A 89 4.73 0.22 3.32
N GLU A 90 4.35 1.06 2.35
CA GLU A 90 3.52 0.63 1.24
C GLU A 90 4.23 -0.39 0.34
N ALA A 91 5.51 -0.16 0.00
CA ALA A 91 6.31 -1.10 -0.77
C ALA A 91 6.46 -2.46 -0.05
N GLU A 92 6.65 -2.44 1.28
CA GLU A 92 6.66 -3.64 2.11
C GLU A 92 5.33 -4.40 2.04
N ALA A 93 4.20 -3.70 2.27
CA ALA A 93 2.88 -4.32 2.25
C ALA A 93 2.57 -4.98 0.90
N LEU A 94 2.82 -4.28 -0.20
CA LEU A 94 2.63 -4.82 -1.55
C LEU A 94 3.52 -6.04 -1.81
N SER A 95 4.77 -6.01 -1.35
CA SER A 95 5.70 -7.13 -1.52
C SER A 95 5.26 -8.36 -0.72
N LEU A 96 4.77 -8.18 0.51
CA LEU A 96 4.22 -9.26 1.34
C LEU A 96 2.97 -9.88 0.69
N GLU A 97 2.09 -9.06 0.13
CA GLU A 97 0.92 -9.54 -0.61
C GLU A 97 1.31 -10.38 -1.84
N VAL A 98 2.35 -9.99 -2.58
CA VAL A 98 2.87 -10.81 -3.69
C VAL A 98 3.46 -12.12 -3.17
N ILE A 99 4.30 -12.08 -2.13
CA ILE A 99 4.95 -13.28 -1.58
C ILE A 99 3.92 -14.28 -1.02
N ALA A 100 2.80 -13.80 -0.47
CA ALA A 100 1.73 -14.66 0.03
C ALA A 100 1.09 -15.53 -1.08
N VAL A 101 1.07 -15.04 -2.33
CA VAL A 101 0.50 -15.78 -3.48
C VAL A 101 1.57 -16.40 -4.39
N ALA A 102 2.76 -15.82 -4.43
CA ALA A 102 3.91 -16.23 -5.25
C ALA A 102 5.20 -16.20 -4.41
N PRO A 103 5.43 -17.19 -3.52
CA PRO A 103 6.56 -17.16 -2.58
C PRO A 103 7.94 -17.16 -3.23
N ALA A 104 8.04 -17.69 -4.46
CA ALA A 104 9.28 -17.77 -5.24
C ALA A 104 9.52 -16.54 -6.14
N ASP A 105 8.74 -15.46 -5.99
CA ASP A 105 8.98 -14.22 -6.74
C ASP A 105 10.21 -13.50 -6.17
N ASP A 106 11.34 -13.61 -6.88
CA ASP A 106 12.60 -13.01 -6.47
C ASP A 106 12.53 -11.48 -6.39
N ALA A 107 11.73 -10.84 -7.25
CA ALA A 107 11.60 -9.39 -7.27
C ALA A 107 10.82 -8.90 -6.05
N ALA A 108 9.72 -9.55 -5.66
CA ALA A 108 8.98 -9.23 -4.45
C ALA A 108 9.82 -9.46 -3.19
N ASN A 109 10.58 -10.56 -3.12
CA ASN A 109 11.50 -10.82 -2.02
C ASN A 109 12.61 -9.74 -1.93
N SER A 110 13.15 -9.33 -3.06
CA SER A 110 14.15 -8.24 -3.13
C SER A 110 13.56 -6.91 -2.67
N ASN A 111 12.36 -6.55 -3.14
CA ASN A 111 11.67 -5.33 -2.74
C ASN A 111 11.36 -5.29 -1.24
N LEU A 112 10.88 -6.40 -0.67
CA LEU A 112 10.63 -6.51 0.77
C LEU A 112 11.91 -6.25 1.58
N LYS A 113 13.01 -6.90 1.20
CA LYS A 113 14.30 -6.71 1.85
C LYS A 113 14.79 -5.27 1.72
N ALA A 114 14.65 -4.67 0.55
CA ALA A 114 15.02 -3.28 0.30
C ALA A 114 14.20 -2.29 1.15
N ALA A 115 12.89 -2.49 1.25
CA ALA A 115 12.01 -1.66 2.08
C ALA A 115 12.44 -1.68 3.56
N ARG A 116 12.61 -2.88 4.13
CA ARG A 116 13.02 -3.08 5.53
C ARG A 116 14.39 -2.50 5.81
N ASN A 117 15.37 -2.79 4.96
CA ASN A 117 16.72 -2.25 5.11
C ASN A 117 16.73 -0.73 5.01
N SER A 118 15.95 -0.15 4.10
CA SER A 118 15.89 1.31 3.93
C SER A 118 15.28 2.00 5.15
N MET A 119 14.21 1.43 5.71
CA MET A 119 13.63 1.93 6.97
C MET A 119 14.63 1.82 8.12
N GLN A 120 15.33 0.69 8.27
CA GLN A 120 16.32 0.49 9.33
C GLN A 120 17.53 1.43 9.21
N LEU A 121 18.05 1.63 7.99
CA LEU A 121 19.22 2.48 7.75
C LEU A 121 18.90 3.96 7.94
N ARG A 122 17.71 4.41 7.53
CA ARG A 122 17.29 5.81 7.69
C ARG A 122 16.75 6.11 9.10
N PHE A 123 16.40 5.09 9.87
CA PHE A 123 15.98 5.20 11.27
C PHE A 123 16.68 4.15 12.16
N PRO A 124 17.97 4.34 12.46
CA PRO A 124 18.74 3.38 13.25
C PRO A 124 18.34 3.34 14.75
N GLN A 125 17.51 4.26 15.24
CA GLN A 125 17.10 4.33 16.66
C GLN A 125 15.63 4.75 16.79
N GLY A 126 14.91 4.04 17.66
CA GLY A 126 13.47 4.08 17.85
C GLY A 126 12.88 5.48 18.01
N TYR A 127 12.25 5.97 16.94
CA TYR A 127 11.05 6.77 17.12
C TYR A 127 9.95 5.81 17.54
N ASP A 128 9.66 5.79 18.84
CA ASP A 128 8.35 5.38 19.34
C ASP A 128 7.32 6.25 18.60
N MET A 129 6.70 5.71 17.55
CA MET A 129 5.55 6.35 16.89
C MET A 129 4.30 6.20 17.77
N ASP A 130 4.42 6.54 19.05
CA ASP A 130 3.33 6.60 20.03
C ASP A 130 2.81 8.04 20.24
N ASP A 131 3.32 9.03 19.51
CA ASP A 131 3.05 10.45 19.84
C ASP A 131 2.43 11.26 18.70
N ASP A 132 1.40 10.71 18.05
CA ASP A 132 0.48 11.48 17.20
C ASP A 132 -0.99 10.99 17.28
N VAL A 133 -1.41 10.54 18.47
CA VAL A 133 -2.82 10.53 18.88
C VAL A 133 -3.01 11.57 19.98
N GLN A 134 -2.68 12.84 19.69
CA GLN A 134 -3.03 13.94 20.57
C GLN A 134 -4.48 14.38 20.33
N ALA A 135 -5.32 13.98 21.28
CA ALA A 135 -6.53 14.66 21.77
C ALA A 135 -7.70 14.93 20.81
N SER A 136 -8.77 14.14 20.95
CA SER A 136 -10.07 14.69 21.32
C SER A 136 -11.04 13.59 21.76
N SER A 137 -11.14 13.36 23.06
CA SER A 137 -12.41 12.95 23.68
C SER A 137 -12.44 13.57 25.06
N SER A 138 -13.18 14.67 25.13
CA SER A 138 -13.52 15.45 26.31
C SER A 138 -13.82 14.58 27.52
N GLU A 139 -13.20 14.94 28.63
CA GLU A 139 -13.66 14.66 29.98
C GLU A 139 -15.11 15.15 30.09
N GLU A 140 -16.08 14.24 29.98
CA GLU A 140 -17.40 14.43 30.57
C GLU A 140 -17.42 13.57 31.84
N ASP A 141 -16.99 14.24 32.90
CA ASP A 141 -17.23 13.96 34.31
C ASP A 141 -18.76 14.01 34.56
N ASP A 142 -19.44 12.89 34.32
CA ASP A 142 -20.82 12.67 34.77
C ASP A 142 -20.78 11.99 36.14
N GLY A 143 -20.56 12.84 37.16
CA GLY A 143 -20.72 12.47 38.56
C GLY A 143 -21.99 11.67 38.79
N ILE A 144 -21.84 10.36 38.98
CA ILE A 144 -22.94 9.49 39.35
C ILE A 144 -23.20 9.71 40.84
N GLU A 145 -24.37 10.30 41.09
CA GLU A 145 -24.95 10.60 42.39
C GLU A 145 -24.93 9.36 43.29
N GLY A 146 -24.62 9.60 44.56
CA GLY A 146 -24.69 8.61 45.61
C GLY A 146 -26.09 8.02 45.70
N TYR A 147 -26.14 6.70 45.68
CA TYR A 147 -27.31 5.98 46.16
C TYR A 147 -27.26 6.02 47.69
N ASP A 148 -28.14 6.84 48.27
CA ASP A 148 -28.63 6.70 49.62
C ASP A 148 -29.48 5.42 49.66
N ASP A 149 -28.88 4.29 50.01
CA ASP A 149 -29.62 3.12 50.48
C ASP A 149 -29.75 3.24 52.01
N ASP A 150 -30.74 4.04 52.41
CA ASP A 150 -31.46 3.87 53.66
C ASP A 150 -32.24 2.55 53.56
N ASP A 151 -31.77 1.49 54.21
CA ASP A 151 -32.63 0.37 54.60
C ASP A 151 -32.36 0.08 56.08
N ASP A 152 -33.16 0.79 56.88
CA ASP A 152 -33.68 0.35 58.17
C ASP A 152 -34.15 -1.11 58.08
N ASP A 153 -33.70 -1.96 59.02
CA ASP A 153 -34.52 -3.03 59.59
C ASP A 153 -33.77 -3.58 60.83
N ASP A 154 -33.91 -2.82 61.92
CA ASP A 154 -33.90 -3.34 63.29
C ASP A 154 -35.17 -4.16 63.54
N ASP A 155 -35.12 -4.97 64.60
CA ASP A 155 -36.20 -5.74 65.24
C ASP A 155 -36.59 -7.03 64.52
N ASP A 156 -36.84 -8.16 65.17
CA ASP A 156 -36.73 -8.71 66.52
C ASP A 156 -37.36 -10.10 66.31
N ASP A 157 -36.87 -11.16 66.95
CA ASP A 157 -37.74 -12.20 67.51
C ASP A 157 -36.93 -13.28 68.26
N ASP A 158 -37.43 -13.57 69.46
CA ASP A 158 -36.98 -14.44 70.57
C ASP A 158 -36.45 -15.86 70.22
#